data_AF-A0A061EUT8-F1
#
_entry.id   AF-A0A061EUT8-F1
#
_cell.length_a   1.000
_cell.length_b   1.000
_cell.length_c   1.000
_cell.angle_alpha   90.00
_cell.angle_beta   90.00
_cell.angle_gamma   90.00
#
_symmetry.space_group_name_H-M   'P 1'
#
loop_
_entity.id
_entity.type
_entity.pdbx_description
1 polymer ?
#
loop_
_entity_poly.entity_id
_entity_poly.type
_entity_poly.pdbx_seq_one_letter_code
_entity_poly.pdbx_strand_id
1 'polypeptide(L)' 'MTAQNAFYAPYWNVNAHSIVHITRGNGRFQIVRENGDTVFDDQVEEGQMIVVPQNFAVLKKAGIQGLDWNGLRC' A
#
# COMPACT_ATOMS: atom_id res chain seq x y z
N MET A 1 6.61 -15.54 -8.78
CA MET A 1 7.82 -14.71 -8.79
C MET A 1 7.38 -13.28 -8.51
N THR A 2 7.73 -12.71 -7.37
CA THR A 2 7.43 -11.29 -7.08
C THR A 2 8.39 -10.39 -7.81
N ALA A 3 7.89 -9.28 -8.35
CA ALA A 3 8.73 -8.26 -8.97
C ALA A 3 9.49 -7.48 -7.88
N GLN A 4 10.81 -7.40 -8.02
CA GLN A 4 11.71 -6.71 -7.08
C GLN A 4 11.78 -5.22 -7.42
N ASN A 5 11.77 -4.34 -6.41
CA ASN A 5 11.84 -2.88 -6.58
C ASN A 5 10.78 -2.29 -7.53
N ALA A 6 9.74 -3.05 -7.85
CA ALA A 6 8.66 -2.62 -8.72
C ALA A 6 7.72 -1.65 -7.99
N PHE A 7 7.16 -0.71 -8.76
CA PHE A 7 6.15 0.21 -8.27
C PHE A 7 4.78 -0.23 -8.74
N TYR A 8 3.80 -0.13 -7.85
CA TYR A 8 2.41 -0.03 -8.25
C TYR A 8 2.09 1.45 -8.41
N ALA A 9 1.52 1.84 -9.57
CA ALA A 9 1.23 3.23 -9.85
C ALA A 9 0.34 3.85 -8.75
N PRO A 10 0.54 5.14 -8.40
CA PRO A 10 -0.33 5.82 -7.44
C PRO A 10 -1.80 5.70 -7.85
N TYR A 11 -2.66 5.39 -6.87
CA TYR A 11 -4.12 5.37 -7.06
C TYR A 11 -4.83 5.75 -5.76
N TRP A 12 -6.13 6.02 -5.86
CA TRP A 12 -7.03 6.18 -4.72
C TRP A 12 -8.35 5.46 -5.00
N ASN A 13 -9.06 5.06 -3.94
CA ASN A 13 -10.41 4.50 -4.06
C ASN A 13 -11.43 5.62 -3.92
N VAL A 14 -12.31 5.79 -4.92
CA VAL A 14 -13.29 6.90 -4.97
C VAL A 14 -14.53 6.64 -4.10
N ASN A 15 -14.84 5.37 -3.81
CA ASN A 15 -16.11 4.96 -3.19
C ASN A 15 -15.99 3.84 -2.14
N ALA A 16 -14.79 3.59 -1.62
CA ALA A 16 -14.54 2.53 -0.64
C ALA A 16 -13.33 2.83 0.22
N HIS A 17 -13.35 2.38 1.47
CA HIS A 17 -12.13 2.22 2.25
C HIS A 17 -11.44 0.93 1.79
N SER A 18 -10.13 0.81 2.01
CA SER A 18 -9.46 -0.47 1.76
C SER A 18 -8.57 -0.90 2.91
N ILE A 19 -8.58 -2.19 3.19
CA ILE A 19 -7.67 -2.85 4.13
C ILE A 19 -6.71 -3.68 3.30
N VAL A 20 -5.41 -3.40 3.43
CA VAL A 20 -4.33 -4.09 2.72
C VAL A 20 -3.62 -5.01 3.69
N HIS A 21 -3.58 -6.30 3.40
CA HIS A 21 -2.82 -7.29 4.17
C HIS A 21 -1.62 -7.76 3.36
N ILE A 22 -0.43 -7.71 3.96
CA ILE A 22 0.81 -8.14 3.31
C ILE A 22 0.95 -9.65 3.49
N THR A 23 0.87 -10.39 2.39
CA THR A 23 0.86 -11.85 2.41
C THR A 23 2.24 -12.46 2.24
N ARG A 24 3.19 -11.72 1.64
CA ARG A 24 4.58 -12.17 1.51
C ARG A 24 5.54 -11.01 1.23
N GLY A 25 6.74 -11.11 1.80
CA GLY A 25 7.84 -10.19 1.53
C GLY A 25 7.66 -8.84 2.20
N ASN A 26 8.21 -7.78 1.58
CA ASN A 26 8.25 -6.45 2.19
C ASN A 26 8.23 -5.34 1.14
N GLY A 27 7.89 -4.13 1.57
CA GLY A 27 7.88 -2.96 0.68
C GLY A 27 7.59 -1.66 1.42
N ARG A 28 7.70 -0.54 0.72
CA ARG A 28 7.36 0.78 1.26
C ARG A 28 5.97 1.18 0.80
N PHE A 29 5.15 1.64 1.72
CA PHE A 29 3.85 2.26 1.43
C PHE A 29 3.90 3.72 1.79
N GLN A 30 3.44 4.57 0.88
CA GLN A 30 3.18 5.97 1.15
C GLN A 30 1.69 6.25 0.95
N ILE A 31 1.06 6.86 1.95
CA ILE A 31 -0.36 7.23 1.94
C ILE A 31 -0.47 8.72 2.18
N VAL A 32 -1.15 9.39 1.26
CA VAL A 32 -1.31 10.84 1.22
C VAL A 32 -2.80 11.17 1.24
N ARG A 33 -3.21 12.07 2.15
CA ARG A 33 -4.61 12.51 2.25
C ARG A 33 -4.93 13.62 1.23
N GLU A 34 -6.19 14.03 1.13
CA GLU A 34 -6.63 14.98 0.10
C GLU A 34 -5.95 16.36 0.10
N ASN A 35 -5.41 16.81 1.24
CA ASN A 35 -4.73 18.10 1.35
C ASN A 35 -3.22 18.02 1.01
N GLY A 36 -2.70 16.84 0.64
CA GLY A 36 -1.30 16.61 0.32
C GLY A 36 -0.44 16.15 1.50
N ASP A 37 -0.98 16.04 2.72
CA ASP A 37 -0.22 15.56 3.87
C ASP A 37 0.05 14.06 3.73
N THR A 38 1.32 13.67 3.89
CA THR A 38 1.71 12.26 4.01
C THR A 38 1.38 11.79 5.42
N VAL A 39 0.36 10.93 5.55
CA VAL A 39 -0.10 10.40 6.84
C VAL A 39 0.55 9.08 7.21
N PHE A 40 1.14 8.40 6.22
CA PHE A 40 1.89 7.17 6.40
C PHE A 40 2.99 7.10 5.34
N ASP A 41 4.21 6.80 5.75
CA ASP A 41 5.34 6.58 4.84
C ASP A 41 6.37 5.65 5.49
N ASP A 42 6.13 4.34 5.42
CA ASP A 42 6.95 3.36 6.13
C ASP A 42 7.12 2.04 5.37
N GLN A 43 8.08 1.24 5.82
CA GLN A 43 8.23 -0.15 5.44
C GLN A 43 7.11 -0.99 6.06
N VAL A 44 6.63 -1.93 5.27
CA VAL A 44 5.71 -2.97 5.70
C VAL A 44 6.24 -4.34 5.35
N GLU A 45 5.87 -5.31 6.18
CA GLU A 45 6.35 -6.68 6.17
C GLU A 45 5.18 -7.67 6.25
N GLU A 46 5.47 -8.92 5.93
CA GLU A 46 4.52 -10.02 5.97
C GLU A 46 3.74 -10.10 7.30
N GLY A 47 2.42 -10.30 7.20
CA GLY A 47 1.51 -10.37 8.34
C GLY A 47 0.99 -9.03 8.84
N GLN A 48 1.53 -7.90 8.36
CA GLN A 48 1.00 -6.58 8.70
C GLN A 48 -0.25 -6.22 7.89
N MET A 49 -1.09 -5.38 8.50
CA MET A 49 -2.29 -4.81 7.87
C MET A 49 -2.23 -3.29 7.89
N ILE A 50 -2.66 -2.68 6.79
CA ILE A 50 -2.72 -1.23 6.61
C ILE A 50 -4.15 -0.86 6.22
N VAL A 51 -4.72 0.15 6.88
CA VAL A 51 -5.99 0.74 6.46
C VAL A 51 -5.70 1.97 5.60
N VAL A 52 -6.27 1.99 4.39
CA VAL A 52 -6.23 3.14 3.48
C VAL A 52 -7.66 3.69 3.38
N PRO A 53 -7.93 4.86 3.97
CA PRO A 53 -9.24 5.48 3.86
C PRO A 53 -9.63 5.82 2.41
N GLN A 54 -10.93 5.95 2.16
CA GLN A 54 -11.46 6.44 0.88
C GLN A 54 -10.83 7.80 0.53
N ASN A 55 -10.55 8.03 -0.76
CA ASN A 55 -9.92 9.22 -1.32
C ASN A 55 -8.47 9.50 -0.91
N PHE A 56 -7.82 8.60 -0.16
CA PHE A 56 -6.39 8.74 0.14
C PHE A 56 -5.59 8.11 -1.01
N ALA A 57 -4.60 8.84 -1.51
CA ALA A 57 -3.69 8.34 -2.52
C ALA A 57 -2.69 7.38 -1.88
N VAL A 58 -2.47 6.22 -2.51
CA VAL A 58 -1.51 5.22 -2.06
C VAL A 58 -0.50 4.90 -3.16
N LEU A 59 0.79 4.90 -2.78
CA LEU A 59 1.90 4.41 -3.58
C LEU A 59 2.51 3.19 -2.88
N LYS A 60 2.86 2.17 -3.66
CA LYS A 60 3.47 0.93 -3.16
C LYS A 60 4.74 0.65 -3.95
N LYS A 61 5.83 0.41 -3.24
CA LYS A 61 7.10 -0.03 -3.82
C LYS A 61 7.51 -1.34 -3.18
N ALA A 62 7.71 -2.38 -3.99
CA ALA A 62 8.24 -3.64 -3.51
C ALA A 62 9.69 -3.50 -3.03
N GLY A 63 10.05 -4.22 -1.98
CA GLY A 63 11.43 -4.37 -1.52
C GLY A 63 12.22 -5.36 -2.38
N ILE A 64 13.41 -5.72 -1.90
CA ILE A 64 14.32 -6.66 -2.59
C ILE A 64 13.73 -8.08 -2.62
N GLN A 65 12.96 -8.46 -1.59
CA GLN A 65 12.29 -9.77 -1.53
C GLN A 65 11.00 -9.80 -2.37
N GLY A 66 10.63 -8.65 -2.97
CA GLY A 66 9.34 -8.44 -3.60
C GLY A 66 8.22 -8.27 -2.56
N LEU A 67 7.01 -8.01 -3.04
CA LEU A 67 5.85 -7.73 -2.21
C LEU A 67 4.61 -8.37 -2.82
N ASP A 68 3.95 -9.24 -2.06
CA ASP A 68 2.60 -9.73 -2.35
C ASP A 68 1.63 -9.18 -1.30
N TRP A 69 0.45 -8.71 -1.74
CA TRP A 69 -0.57 -8.17 -0.85
C TRP A 69 -1.97 -8.47 -1.38
N ASN A 70 -2.92 -8.61 -0.45
CA ASN A 70 -4.35 -8.65 -0.75
C ASN A 70 -5.00 -7.36 -0.27
N GLY A 71 -5.83 -6.75 -1.11
CA GLY A 71 -6.62 -5.57 -0.76
C GLY A 71 -8.10 -5.90 -0.72
N LEU A 72 -8.74 -5.73 0.43
CA LEU A 72 -10.19 -5.78 0.56
C LEU A 72 -10.74 -4.35 0.49
N ARG A 73 -11.72 -4.11 -0.37
CA ARG A 73 -12.49 -2.85 -0.39
C ARG A 73 -13.76 -3.03 0.45
N CYS A 74 -14.03 -2.06 1.31
CA CYS A 74 -15.17 -2.02 2.23
C CYS A 74 -16.07 -0.83 1.90
#